data_AF-A0A1H7QVW6-F1
#
_entry.id   AF-A0A1H7QVW6-F1
#
_cell.length_a   1.000
_cell.length_b   1.000
_cell.length_c   1.000
_cell.angle_alpha   90.00
_cell.angle_beta   90.00
_cell.angle_gamma   90.00
#
_symmetry.space_group_name_H-M   'P 1'
#
loop_
_entity.id
_entity.type
_entity.pdbx_description
1 polymer ?
#
loop_
_entity_poly.entity_id
_entity_poly.type
_entity_poly.pdbx_seq_one_letter_code
_entity_poly.pdbx_strand_id
1 'polypeptide(L)'
;MEPRRVKGGLFAFIGFVLSPLSWWNDLVVNLPLAYGFGLLVALVAREWFLPGVVAGYWLTNIVGFVLLHKGALDVVSDEPVPYSKHALAKDLALSVGYTLVVVALIWYGVLTVPDGLLSAAGNGP
;
A
#
# COMPACT_ATOMS: atom_id res chain seq x y z
N MET A 1 -19.42 27.50 1.91
CA MET A 1 -18.53 26.37 2.26
C MET A 1 -17.14 26.97 2.48
N GLU A 2 -16.57 26.82 3.68
CA GLU A 2 -15.25 27.41 3.97
C GLU A 2 -14.15 26.80 3.08
N PRO A 3 -13.20 27.61 2.55
CA PRO A 3 -12.14 27.16 1.66
C PRO A 3 -11.21 26.10 2.28
N ARG A 4 -11.18 26.00 3.62
CA ARG A 4 -10.41 24.99 4.36
C ARG A 4 -10.98 23.58 4.20
N ARG A 5 -12.31 23.42 4.27
CA ARG A 5 -12.97 22.11 4.13
C ARG A 5 -12.86 21.53 2.72
N VAL A 6 -12.84 22.39 1.69
CA VAL A 6 -12.67 21.98 0.28
C VAL A 6 -11.24 21.49 0.04
N LYS A 7 -10.23 22.19 0.58
CA LYS A 7 -8.82 21.76 0.46
C LYS A 7 -8.55 20.46 1.20
N GLY A 8 -9.06 20.31 2.43
CA GLY A 8 -8.95 19.07 3.19
C GLY A 8 -9.56 17.87 2.45
N GLY A 9 -10.76 18.06 1.88
CA GLY A 9 -11.45 17.01 1.11
C GLY A 9 -10.67 16.57 -0.14
N LEU A 10 -10.05 17.53 -0.85
CA LEU A 10 -9.20 17.23 -2.00
C LEU A 10 -7.93 16.47 -1.59
N PHE A 11 -7.27 16.85 -0.50
CA PHE A 11 -6.11 16.12 0.01
C PHE A 11 -6.45 14.72 0.52
N ALA A 12 -7.61 14.54 1.17
CA ALA A 12 -8.10 13.24 1.60
C ALA A 12 -8.42 12.34 0.40
N PHE A 13 -9.06 12.88 -0.65
CA PHE A 13 -9.35 12.15 -1.88
C PHE A 13 -8.07 11.75 -2.63
N ILE A 14 -7.14 12.69 -2.83
CA ILE A 14 -5.85 12.40 -3.47
C ILE A 14 -5.04 11.41 -2.63
N GLY A 15 -5.05 11.56 -1.30
CA GLY A 15 -4.41 10.63 -0.37
C GLY A 15 -5.03 9.23 -0.41
N PHE A 16 -6.35 9.11 -0.57
CA PHE A 16 -7.05 7.82 -0.74
C PHE A 16 -6.75 7.16 -2.09
N VAL A 17 -6.65 7.96 -3.16
CA VAL A 17 -6.25 7.49 -4.49
C VAL A 17 -4.79 7.07 -4.51
N LEU A 18 -3.90 7.69 -3.73
CA LEU A 18 -2.47 7.35 -3.63
C LEU A 18 -2.14 6.34 -2.51
N SER A 19 -3.09 6.05 -1.63
CA SER A 19 -2.91 5.13 -0.50
C SER A 19 -3.10 3.65 -0.91
N PRO A 20 -2.31 2.72 -0.35
CA PRO A 20 -2.45 1.28 -0.60
C PRO A 20 -3.80 0.70 -0.10
N LEU A 21 -4.64 1.50 0.56
CA LEU A 21 -6.00 1.10 0.95
C LEU A 21 -6.94 0.86 -0.25
N SER A 22 -6.59 1.36 -1.43
CA SER A 22 -7.30 1.13 -2.70
C SER A 22 -6.58 0.07 -3.53
N TRP A 23 -7.13 -1.13 -3.66
CA TRP A 23 -6.49 -2.24 -4.40
C TRP A 23 -6.15 -1.92 -5.88
N TRP A 24 -6.85 -0.96 -6.50
CA TRP A 24 -6.61 -0.54 -7.88
C TRP A 24 -5.53 0.56 -8.02
N ASN A 25 -5.22 1.27 -6.94
CA ASN A 25 -4.23 2.36 -6.92
C ASN A 25 -2.84 1.84 -7.27
N ASP A 26 -2.44 0.71 -6.69
CA ASP A 26 -1.10 0.19 -6.92
C ASP A 26 -0.83 -0.08 -8.40
N LEU A 27 -1.83 -0.59 -9.13
CA LEU A 27 -1.70 -0.92 -10.54
C LEU A 27 -1.76 0.32 -11.45
N VAL A 28 -2.63 1.28 -11.15
CA VAL A 28 -2.96 2.40 -12.05
C VAL A 28 -2.14 3.66 -11.76
N VAL A 29 -1.64 3.83 -10.53
CA VAL A 29 -1.00 5.07 -10.10
C VAL A 29 0.39 4.83 -9.51
N ASN A 30 0.54 3.98 -8.48
CA ASN A 30 1.85 3.78 -7.86
C ASN A 30 2.84 3.11 -8.80
N LEU A 31 2.47 2.05 -9.53
CA LEU A 31 3.38 1.41 -10.49
C LEU A 31 3.81 2.36 -11.62
N PRO A 32 2.90 3.08 -12.30
CA PRO A 32 3.30 4.02 -13.35
C PRO A 32 4.18 5.16 -12.85
N LEU A 33 3.90 5.72 -11.67
CA LEU A 33 4.74 6.76 -11.06
C LEU A 33 6.10 6.21 -10.64
N ALA A 34 6.14 5.02 -10.05
CA ALA A 34 7.36 4.33 -9.68
C ALA A 34 8.22 4.02 -10.91
N TYR A 35 7.61 3.56 -11.99
CA TYR A 35 8.26 3.32 -13.27
C TYR A 35 8.85 4.61 -13.85
N GLY A 36 8.07 5.69 -13.86
CA GLY A 36 8.53 7.02 -14.27
C GLY A 36 9.71 7.51 -13.43
N PHE A 37 9.67 7.31 -12.12
CA PHE A 37 10.77 7.63 -11.22
C PHE A 37 12.01 6.77 -11.52
N GLY A 38 11.84 5.47 -11.75
CA GLY A 38 12.90 4.57 -12.18
C GLY A 38 13.54 5.01 -13.49
N LEU A 39 12.75 5.49 -14.46
CA LEU A 39 13.27 6.05 -15.71
C LEU A 39 14.13 7.31 -15.46
N LEU A 40 13.68 8.21 -14.58
CA LEU A 40 14.46 9.41 -14.22
C LEU A 40 15.79 9.06 -13.57
N VAL A 41 15.80 8.09 -12.66
CA VAL A 41 17.02 7.62 -11.99
C VAL A 41 17.94 6.89 -12.99
N ALA A 42 17.37 6.15 -13.94
CA ALA A 42 18.12 5.45 -14.99
C ALA A 42 18.84 6.39 -15.97
N LEU A 43 18.45 7.68 -16.04
CA LEU A 43 19.19 8.70 -16.81
C LEU A 43 20.59 8.94 -16.23
N VAL A 44 20.77 8.78 -14.92
CA VAL A 44 22.07 8.93 -14.26
C VAL A 44 22.91 7.68 -14.50
N ALA A 45 22.33 6.50 -14.24
CA ALA A 45 22.96 5.22 -14.53
C ALA A 45 21.89 4.13 -14.70
N ARG A 46 21.96 3.39 -15.81
CA ARG A 46 20.91 2.42 -16.20
C ARG A 46 20.68 1.31 -15.17
N GLU A 47 21.74 0.91 -14.45
CA GLU A 47 21.69 -0.10 -13.39
C GLU A 47 20.81 0.33 -12.19
N TRP A 48 20.57 1.62 -12.02
CA TRP A 48 19.71 2.15 -10.96
C TRP A 48 18.23 2.17 -11.33
N PHE A 49 17.84 1.71 -12.52
CA PHE A 49 16.45 1.66 -12.94
C PHE A 49 15.59 0.88 -11.94
N LEU A 50 15.93 -0.39 -11.68
CA LEU A 50 15.19 -1.27 -10.76
C LEU A 50 15.18 -0.75 -9.31
N PRO A 51 16.33 -0.40 -8.71
CA PRO A 51 16.36 0.26 -7.40
C PRO A 51 15.53 1.54 -7.36
N GLY A 52 15.54 2.33 -8.44
CA GLY A 52 14.73 3.52 -8.61
C GLY A 52 13.24 3.22 -8.60
N VAL A 53 12.77 2.23 -9.37
CA VAL A 53 11.35 1.82 -9.35
C VAL A 53 10.92 1.41 -7.95
N VAL A 54 11.72 0.61 -7.24
CA VAL A 54 11.41 0.19 -5.86
C VAL A 54 11.33 1.39 -4.92
N ALA A 55 12.33 2.29 -4.98
CA ALA A 55 12.34 3.49 -4.16
C ALA A 55 11.17 4.43 -4.48
N GLY A 56 10.83 4.59 -5.76
CA GLY A 56 9.70 5.38 -6.23
C GLY A 56 8.38 4.82 -5.72
N TYR A 57 8.19 3.51 -5.79
CA TYR A 57 7.01 2.83 -5.25
C TYR A 57 6.87 3.01 -3.73
N TRP A 58 7.97 2.92 -2.98
CA TRP A 58 7.94 3.23 -1.55
C TRP A 58 7.60 4.70 -1.28
N LEU A 59 8.17 5.62 -2.07
CA LEU A 59 7.94 7.04 -1.92
C LEU A 59 6.46 7.39 -2.18
N THR A 60 5.85 6.87 -3.24
CA THR A 60 4.44 7.14 -3.56
C THR A 60 3.51 6.62 -2.46
N ASN A 61 3.82 5.45 -1.89
CA ASN A 61 3.09 4.90 -0.74
C ASN A 61 3.20 5.76 0.52
N ILE A 62 4.41 6.21 0.85
CA ILE A 62 4.65 7.09 2.02
C ILE A 62 3.92 8.43 1.82
N VAL A 63 4.04 9.02 0.63
CA VAL A 63 3.35 10.28 0.29
C VAL A 63 1.83 10.11 0.36
N GLY A 64 1.29 9.00 -0.17
CA GLY A 64 -0.14 8.67 -0.09
C GLY A 64 -0.65 8.62 1.35
N PHE A 65 0.07 7.93 2.25
CA PHE A 65 -0.26 7.89 3.68
C PHE A 65 -0.19 9.26 4.34
N VAL A 66 0.86 10.04 4.07
CA VAL A 66 1.02 11.38 4.66
C VAL A 66 -0.08 12.35 4.19
N LEU A 67 -0.42 12.32 2.91
CA LEU A 67 -1.49 13.15 2.34
C LEU A 67 -2.86 12.74 2.88
N LEU A 68 -3.13 11.44 3.01
CA LEU A 68 -4.36 10.93 3.62
C LEU A 68 -4.47 11.37 5.08
N HIS A 69 -3.37 11.28 5.84
CA HIS A 69 -3.36 11.71 7.24
C HIS A 69 -3.60 13.21 7.40
N LYS A 70 -2.92 14.04 6.59
CA LYS A 70 -3.10 15.51 6.60
C LYS A 70 -4.50 15.92 6.13
N GLY A 71 -5.00 15.32 5.05
CA GLY A 71 -6.34 15.57 4.52
C GLY A 71 -7.44 15.13 5.48
N ALA A 72 -7.27 13.97 6.14
CA ALA A 72 -8.21 13.52 7.16
C ALA A 72 -8.25 14.50 8.35
N LEU A 73 -7.10 14.96 8.86
CA LEU A 73 -7.06 15.95 9.94
C LEU A 73 -7.75 17.27 9.57
N ASP A 74 -7.53 17.77 8.34
CA ASP A 74 -8.14 19.01 7.85
C ASP A 74 -9.66 18.93 7.61
N VAL A 75 -10.19 17.74 7.33
CA VAL A 75 -11.64 17.52 7.12
C VAL A 75 -12.36 17.25 8.44
N VAL A 76 -11.67 16.63 9.40
CA VAL A 76 -12.29 16.03 10.58
C VAL A 76 -12.23 16.94 11.82
N SER A 77 -11.24 17.83 11.97
CA SER A 77 -11.22 18.77 13.11
C SER A 77 -12.15 19.97 12.87
N ASP A 78 -13.22 20.16 13.63
CA ASP A 78 -13.22 20.66 15.04
C ASP A 78 -13.05 19.65 16.19
N GLU A 79 -13.07 18.33 15.95
CA GLU A 79 -12.51 17.38 16.92
C GLU A 79 -11.70 16.28 16.22
N PRO A 80 -10.55 15.89 16.76
CA PRO A 80 -9.69 14.88 16.14
C PRO A 80 -10.36 13.52 16.26
N VAL A 81 -11.08 13.04 15.23
CA VAL A 81 -11.45 11.63 15.17
C VAL A 81 -10.17 10.85 14.87
N PRO A 82 -9.58 10.15 15.85
CA PRO A 82 -8.37 9.39 15.61
C PRO A 82 -8.77 8.22 14.71
N TYR A 83 -7.88 7.79 13.83
CA TYR A 83 -7.95 6.44 13.30
C TYR A 83 -7.96 5.51 14.51
N SER A 84 -9.14 5.02 14.88
CA SER A 84 -9.30 4.27 16.11
C SER A 84 -8.40 3.06 16.00
N LYS A 85 -7.59 2.78 17.02
CA LYS A 85 -6.78 1.55 17.11
C LYS A 85 -7.62 0.31 16.80
N HIS A 86 -8.95 0.41 16.95
CA HIS A 86 -9.96 -0.57 16.57
C HIS A 86 -10.08 -0.85 15.06
N ALA A 87 -9.94 0.14 14.17
CA ALA A 87 -9.96 -0.07 12.72
C ALA A 87 -8.68 -0.78 12.25
N LEU A 88 -7.53 -0.35 12.77
CA LEU A 88 -6.24 -1.00 12.52
C LEU A 88 -6.21 -2.42 13.12
N ALA A 89 -6.77 -2.62 14.31
CA ALA A 89 -6.92 -3.94 14.90
C ALA A 89 -7.89 -4.84 14.09
N LYS A 90 -8.94 -4.27 13.50
CA LYS A 90 -9.87 -5.00 12.64
C LYS A 90 -9.20 -5.43 11.34
N ASP A 91 -8.45 -4.54 10.68
CA ASP A 91 -7.75 -4.87 9.44
C ASP A 91 -6.62 -5.89 9.68
N LEU A 92 -5.91 -5.74 10.81
CA LEU A 92 -4.89 -6.69 11.24
C LEU A 92 -5.51 -8.05 11.59
N ALA A 93 -6.64 -8.06 12.31
CA ALA A 93 -7.38 -9.29 12.62
C ALA A 93 -7.93 -9.96 11.35
N LEU A 94 -8.38 -9.17 10.36
CA LEU A 94 -8.83 -9.69 9.08
C LEU A 94 -7.67 -10.34 8.32
N SER A 95 -6.51 -9.66 8.25
CA SER A 95 -5.29 -10.15 7.59
C SER A 95 -4.73 -11.41 8.24
N VAL A 96 -4.63 -11.41 9.58
CA VAL A 96 -4.16 -12.57 10.35
C VAL A 96 -5.16 -13.71 10.24
N GLY A 97 -6.46 -13.43 10.35
CA GLY A 97 -7.52 -14.43 10.21
C GLY A 97 -7.52 -15.09 8.84
N TYR A 98 -7.48 -14.30 7.76
CA TYR A 98 -7.36 -14.82 6.39
C TYR A 98 -6.10 -15.67 6.20
N THR A 99 -4.95 -15.22 6.72
CA THR A 99 -3.68 -15.97 6.63
C THR A 99 -3.79 -17.32 7.37
N LEU A 100 -4.37 -17.33 8.57
CA LEU A 100 -4.59 -18.55 9.34
C LEU A 100 -5.55 -19.50 8.62
N VAL A 101 -6.59 -18.98 7.97
CA VAL A 101 -7.51 -19.78 7.15
C VAL A 101 -6.77 -20.40 5.97
N VAL A 102 -5.95 -19.65 5.24
CA VAL A 102 -5.16 -20.18 4.12
C VAL A 102 -4.19 -21.27 4.61
N VAL A 103 -3.48 -21.03 5.72
CA VAL A 103 -2.57 -22.02 6.32
C VAL A 103 -3.33 -23.27 6.76
N ALA A 104 -4.50 -23.11 7.39
CA ALA A 104 -5.35 -24.24 7.77
C ALA A 104 -5.82 -25.04 6.55
N LEU A 105 -6.26 -24.36 5.49
CA LEU A 105 -6.70 -25.01 4.25
C LEU A 105 -5.56 -25.79 3.56
N ILE A 106 -4.32 -25.28 3.63
CA ILE A 106 -3.12 -26.00 3.16
C ILE A 106 -2.87 -27.21 4.06
N TRP A 107 -2.91 -27.04 5.40
CA TRP A 107 -2.68 -28.13 6.36
C TRP A 107 -3.70 -29.26 6.19
N TYR A 108 -4.98 -28.94 6.06
CA TYR A 108 -6.05 -29.91 5.85
C TYR A 108 -6.08 -30.47 4.41
N GLY A 109 -5.15 -30.07 3.54
CA GLY A 109 -5.02 -30.59 2.18
C GLY A 109 -6.14 -30.19 1.22
N VAL A 110 -6.93 -29.16 1.58
CA VAL A 110 -7.97 -28.60 0.71
C VAL A 110 -7.35 -27.74 -0.39
N LEU A 111 -6.24 -27.07 -0.07
CA LEU A 111 -5.42 -26.31 -1.01
C LEU A 111 -4.09 -27.04 -1.26
N THR A 112 -3.88 -27.48 -2.50
CA THR A 112 -2.59 -27.99 -2.97
C THR A 112 -1.67 -26.83 -3.33
N VAL A 113 -0.51 -26.77 -2.67
CA VAL A 113 0.56 -25.82 -3.05
C VAL A 113 1.23 -26.36 -4.32
N PRO A 114 1.40 -25.56 -5.39
CA PRO A 114 2.07 -26.02 -6.60
C PRO A 114 3.52 -26.45 -6.31
N ASP A 115 3.93 -27.63 -6.80
CA ASP A 115 5.26 -28.21 -6.53
C ASP A 115 6.44 -27.31 -6.95
N GLY A 116 6.20 -26.40 -7.90
CA GLY A 116 7.16 -25.37 -8.33
C GLY A 116 7.49 -24.31 -7.26
N LEU A 117 6.62 -24.12 -6.26
CA LEU A 117 6.81 -23.15 -5.19
C LEU A 117 7.61 -23.74 -4.01
N LEU A 118 7.39 -25.03 -3.70
CA LEU A 118 8.10 -25.76 -2.65
C LEU A 118 9.55 -26.07 -3.04
N SER A 119 9.79 -26.37 -4.31
CA SER A 119 11.14 -26.57 -4.87
C SER A 119 11.98 -25.28 -4.90
N ALA A 120 11.34 -24.11 -5.03
CA ALA A 120 12.01 -22.81 -4.93
C ALA A 120 12.35 -22.41 -3.48
N ALA A 121 11.52 -22.82 -2.51
CA ALA A 121 11.76 -22.58 -1.08
C ALA A 121 12.70 -23.63 -0.42
N GLY A 122 12.93 -24.77 -1.09
CA GLY A 122 13.68 -25.92 -0.60
C GLY A 122 15.16 -25.99 -1.00
N ASN A 123 15.76 -24.93 -1.54
CA ASN A 123 17.23 -24.88 -1.72
C ASN A 123 17.90 -24.15 -0.55
N GLY A 124 17.90 -24.80 0.62
CA GLY A 124 18.95 -24.67 1.64
C GLY A 124 19.72 -26.00 1.70
N PRO A 125 21.06 -25.99 1.87
CA PRO A 125 21.92 -27.15 1.72
C PRO A 125 21.53 -28.37 2.57
#